data_AF-A0A485NZF0-F1
#
_entry.id   AF-A0A485NZF0-F1
#
_cell.length_a   1.000
_cell.length_b   1.000
_cell.length_c   1.000
_cell.angle_alpha   90.00
_cell.angle_beta   90.00
_cell.angle_gamma   90.00
#
_symmetry.space_group_name_H-M   'P 1'
#
loop_
_entity.id
_entity.type
_entity.pdbx_description
1 polymer ?
#
loop_
_entity_poly.entity_id
_entity_poly.type
_entity_poly.pdbx_seq_one_letter_code
_entity_poly.pdbx_strand_id
1 'polypeptide(L)'
;MDLGIGEHKWTLDYTAVCVIRYTECIVQFSIIGITVLMVAVPKNLPHAVPLSLAYSIKKITKENNLVRHLEAFETTGNATIICLDKMRTLTINRMVVQAYI
;
A
#
# COMPACT_ATOMS: atom_id res chain seq x y z
N MET A 1 59.35 -24.98 37.70
CA MET A 1 58.93 -23.58 37.95
C MET A 1 58.32 -23.06 36.67
N ASP A 2 57.04 -23.35 36.50
CA ASP A 2 56.17 -22.87 35.42
C ASP A 2 55.70 -21.46 35.74
N LEU A 3 56.08 -20.45 34.97
CA LEU A 3 55.41 -19.14 34.95
C LEU A 3 55.81 -18.39 33.67
N GLY A 4 54.90 -18.27 32.69
CA GLY A 4 55.12 -17.34 31.57
C GLY A 4 54.39 -17.59 30.25
N ILE A 5 53.80 -18.77 30.00
CA ILE A 5 53.21 -19.10 28.67
C ILE A 5 51.67 -19.02 28.64
N GLY A 6 51.01 -18.78 29.79
CA GLY A 6 49.55 -18.71 29.89
C GLY A 6 48.92 -17.37 29.49
N GLU A 7 49.52 -16.24 29.89
CA GLU A 7 48.90 -14.90 29.85
C GLU A 7 48.65 -14.34 28.42
N HIS A 8 49.52 -14.67 27.46
CA HIS A 8 49.42 -14.13 26.09
C HIS A 8 48.38 -14.85 25.22
N LYS A 9 47.99 -16.08 25.58
CA LYS A 9 46.99 -16.84 24.83
C LYS A 9 45.57 -16.35 25.15
N TRP A 10 45.32 -16.02 26.42
CA TRP A 10 44.06 -15.44 26.87
C TRP A 10 43.78 -14.09 26.23
N THR A 11 44.78 -13.20 26.13
CA THR A 11 44.59 -11.86 25.54
C THR A 11 44.23 -11.89 24.05
N LEU A 12 44.84 -12.78 23.26
CA LEU A 12 44.49 -12.96 21.84
C LEU A 12 43.07 -13.52 21.65
N ASP A 13 42.65 -14.48 22.48
CA ASP A 13 41.27 -14.99 22.49
C ASP A 13 40.26 -13.90 22.88
N TYR A 14 40.54 -13.09 23.90
CA TYR A 14 39.67 -11.97 24.29
C TYR A 14 39.59 -10.88 23.22
N THR A 15 40.69 -10.59 22.51
CA THR A 15 40.69 -9.60 21.42
C THR A 15 39.89 -10.09 20.22
N ALA A 16 40.02 -11.38 19.86
CA ALA A 16 39.22 -11.99 18.80
C ALA A 16 37.72 -12.00 19.13
N VAL A 17 37.36 -12.37 20.37
CA VAL A 17 35.97 -12.32 20.83
C VAL A 17 35.43 -10.88 20.84
N CYS A 18 36.25 -9.89 21.20
CA CYS A 18 35.86 -8.47 21.18
C CYS A 18 35.61 -7.96 19.75
N VAL A 19 36.47 -8.32 18.79
CA VAL A 19 36.30 -7.98 17.35
C VAL A 19 35.05 -8.64 16.78
N ILE A 20 34.80 -9.92 17.10
CA ILE A 20 33.57 -10.60 16.69
C ILE A 20 32.35 -9.89 17.27
N ARG A 21 32.35 -9.55 18.57
CA ARG A 21 31.25 -8.80 19.20
C ARG A 21 31.04 -7.40 18.62
N TYR A 22 32.11 -6.69 18.28
CA TYR A 22 32.00 -5.37 17.66
C TYR A 22 31.38 -5.44 16.25
N THR A 23 31.73 -6.47 15.48
CA THR A 23 31.18 -6.70 14.14
C THR A 23 29.68 -7.02 14.21
N GLU A 24 29.26 -7.85 15.16
CA GLU A 24 27.84 -8.14 15.41
C GLU A 24 27.04 -6.87 15.75
N CYS A 25 27.57 -5.99 16.62
CA CYS A 25 26.90 -4.75 16.98
C CYS A 25 26.67 -3.82 15.78
N ILE A 26 27.70 -3.62 14.93
CA ILE A 26 27.59 -2.75 13.75
C ILE A 26 26.56 -3.31 12.76
N VAL A 27 26.55 -4.63 12.56
CA VAL A 27 25.58 -5.30 11.68
C VAL A 27 24.17 -5.15 12.24
N GLN A 28 23.97 -5.33 13.54
CA GLN A 28 22.67 -5.15 14.21
C GLN A 28 22.15 -3.71 14.05
N PHE A 29 22.97 -2.68 14.30
CA PHE A 29 22.56 -1.29 14.11
C PHE A 29 22.22 -0.97 12.64
N SER A 30 22.96 -1.53 11.70
CA SER A 30 22.70 -1.36 10.26
C SER A 30 21.37 -2.00 9.85
N ILE A 31 21.09 -3.22 10.33
CA ILE A 31 19.82 -3.92 10.07
C ILE A 31 18.64 -3.15 10.65
N ILE A 32 18.75 -2.67 11.89
CA ILE A 32 17.68 -1.87 12.54
C ILE A 32 17.42 -0.60 11.73
N GLY A 33 18.47 0.12 11.31
CA GLY A 33 18.33 1.32 10.48
C GLY A 33 17.61 1.07 9.14
N ILE A 34 18.00 0.01 8.43
CA ILE A 34 17.36 -0.37 7.16
C ILE A 34 15.91 -0.84 7.37
N THR A 35 15.64 -1.52 8.48
CA THR A 35 14.28 -2.01 8.81
C THR A 35 13.33 -0.85 9.09
N VAL A 36 13.77 0.15 9.87
CA VAL A 36 12.98 1.37 10.11
C VAL A 36 12.71 2.11 8.80
N LEU A 37 13.70 2.21 7.92
CA LEU A 37 13.53 2.83 6.60
C LEU A 37 12.50 2.10 5.73
N MET A 38 12.51 0.77 5.73
CA MET A 38 11.55 -0.06 4.99
C MET A 38 10.12 0.07 5.54
N VAL A 39 9.96 0.20 6.85
CA VAL A 39 8.63 0.40 7.49
C VAL A 39 8.10 1.81 7.24
N ALA A 40 8.98 2.82 7.23
CA ALA A 40 8.60 4.21 6.99
C ALA A 40 8.05 4.44 5.56
N VAL A 41 8.53 3.66 4.58
CA VAL A 41 8.03 3.72 3.19
C VAL A 41 7.27 2.44 2.85
N PRO A 42 5.94 2.40 3.08
CA PRO A 42 5.14 1.25 2.70
C PRO A 42 5.10 1.10 1.18
N LYS A 43 5.85 0.13 0.64
CA LYS A 43 5.96 -0.14 -0.81
C LYS A 43 4.64 -0.54 -1.47
N ASN A 44 3.70 -1.03 -0.69
CA ASN A 44 2.39 -1.56 -1.07
C ASN A 44 1.26 -0.51 -1.01
N LEU A 45 1.57 0.73 -0.62
CA LEU A 45 0.58 1.81 -0.51
C LEU A 45 -0.17 2.10 -1.82
N PRO A 46 0.49 2.22 -3.01
CA PRO A 46 -0.22 2.51 -4.26
C PRO A 46 -0.92 1.28 -4.86
N HIS A 47 -0.72 0.08 -4.31
CA HIS A 47 -1.34 -1.14 -4.83
C HIS A 47 -2.71 -1.42 -4.22
N ALA A 48 -2.94 -0.97 -2.98
CA ALA A 48 -4.21 -1.19 -2.27
C ALA A 48 -5.38 -0.46 -2.95
N VAL A 49 -5.16 0.77 -3.43
CA VAL A 49 -6.22 1.63 -3.98
C VAL A 49 -6.76 1.09 -5.32
N PRO A 50 -5.94 0.74 -6.33
CA PRO A 50 -6.46 0.19 -7.59
C PRO A 50 -7.13 -1.17 -7.40
N LEU A 51 -6.68 -1.97 -6.43
CA LEU A 51 -7.26 -3.30 -6.16
C LEU A 51 -8.70 -3.19 -5.63
N SER A 52 -8.94 -2.27 -4.69
CA SER A 52 -10.29 -2.03 -4.16
C SER A 52 -11.21 -1.40 -5.20
N LEU A 53 -10.66 -0.52 -6.05
CA LEU A 53 -11.36 0.13 -7.14
C LEU A 53 -11.75 -0.87 -8.24
N ALA A 54 -10.82 -1.73 -8.65
CA ALA A 54 -11.07 -2.79 -9.63
C ALA A 54 -12.13 -3.80 -9.15
N TYR A 55 -12.09 -4.16 -7.86
CA TYR A 55 -13.11 -5.01 -7.26
C TYR A 55 -14.51 -4.36 -7.31
N SER A 56 -14.60 -3.07 -6.98
CA SER A 56 -15.85 -2.32 -7.02
C SER A 56 -16.40 -2.19 -8.45
N ILE A 57 -15.55 -1.89 -9.43
CA ILE A 57 -15.93 -1.81 -10.84
C ILE A 57 -16.44 -3.15 -11.36
N LYS A 58 -15.82 -4.27 -10.95
CA LYS A 58 -16.28 -5.62 -11.30
C LYS A 58 -17.69 -5.90 -10.80
N LYS A 59 -18.04 -5.43 -9.59
CA LYS A 59 -19.41 -5.54 -9.05
C LYS A 59 -20.40 -4.71 -9.85
N ILE A 60 -20.06 -3.45 -10.14
CA ILE A 60 -20.95 -2.50 -10.84
C ILE A 60 -21.20 -2.90 -12.30
N THR A 61 -20.20 -3.51 -12.93
CA THR A 61 -20.33 -4.06 -14.29
C THR A 61 -21.33 -5.23 -14.33
N LYS A 62 -21.45 -6.01 -13.24
CA LYS A 62 -22.46 -7.07 -13.12
C LYS A 62 -23.89 -6.52 -13.03
N GLU A 63 -24.03 -5.27 -12.58
CA GLU A 63 -25.31 -4.55 -12.45
C GLU A 63 -25.68 -3.78 -13.74
N ASN A 64 -25.07 -4.11 -14.88
CA ASN A 64 -25.25 -3.46 -16.19
C ASN A 64 -24.77 -2.00 -16.28
N ASN A 65 -23.88 -1.55 -15.38
CA ASN A 65 -23.24 -0.25 -15.48
C ASN A 65 -21.76 -0.42 -15.88
N LEU A 66 -21.44 -0.04 -17.12
CA LEU A 66 -20.10 -0.20 -17.68
C LEU A 66 -19.23 1.03 -17.38
N VAL A 67 -18.21 0.86 -16.54
CA VAL A 67 -17.18 1.87 -16.27
C VAL A 67 -15.97 1.61 -17.16
N ARG A 68 -15.56 2.61 -17.96
CA ARG A 68 -14.42 2.50 -18.90
C ARG A 68 -13.08 2.95 -18.32
N HIS A 69 -13.10 3.84 -17.33
CA HIS A 69 -11.90 4.42 -16.71
C HIS A 69 -12.01 4.31 -15.19
N LEU A 70 -10.94 3.87 -14.54
CA LEU A 70 -10.89 3.74 -13.09
C LEU A 70 -11.05 5.11 -12.39
N GLU A 71 -10.44 6.16 -12.95
CA GLU A 71 -10.52 7.54 -12.46
C GLU A 71 -11.96 8.09 -12.44
N ALA A 72 -12.80 7.66 -13.39
CA ALA A 72 -14.20 8.06 -13.42
C ALA A 72 -14.96 7.51 -12.21
N PHE A 73 -14.60 6.30 -11.76
CA PHE A 73 -15.23 5.68 -10.59
C PHE A 73 -14.82 6.37 -9.29
N GLU A 74 -13.55 6.76 -9.17
CA GLU A 74 -13.06 7.56 -8.05
C GLU A 74 -13.77 8.93 -7.98
N THR A 75 -13.87 9.63 -9.11
CA THR A 75 -14.54 10.93 -9.20
C THR A 75 -16.03 10.84 -8.89
N THR A 76 -16.68 9.75 -9.29
CA THR A 76 -18.11 9.52 -8.99
C THR A 76 -18.37 9.38 -7.49
N GLY A 77 -17.43 8.82 -6.73
CA GLY A 77 -17.52 8.74 -5.27
C GLY A 77 -17.49 10.11 -4.56
N ASN A 78 -16.93 11.13 -5.22
CA ASN A 78 -16.85 12.51 -4.72
C ASN A 78 -17.85 13.46 -5.40
N ALA A 79 -18.71 12.96 -6.29
CA ALA A 79 -19.66 13.81 -7.02
C ALA A 79 -20.80 14.25 -6.10
N THR A 80 -20.93 15.57 -5.89
CA THR A 80 -22.00 16.18 -5.08
C THR A 80 -23.20 16.65 -5.91
N ILE A 81 -23.00 16.84 -7.23
CA ILE A 81 -24.03 17.30 -8.16
C ILE A 81 -24.07 16.32 -9.35
N ILE A 82 -25.27 15.81 -9.64
CA ILE A 82 -25.51 14.96 -10.81
C ILE A 82 -26.36 15.75 -11.80
N CYS A 83 -25.73 16.22 -12.88
CA CYS A 83 -26.43 16.83 -13.99
C CYS A 83 -27.10 15.73 -14.81
N LEU A 84 -28.44 15.69 -14.79
CA LEU A 84 -29.22 14.74 -15.59
C LEU A 84 -29.86 15.46 -16.77
N ASP A 85 -29.82 14.84 -17.95
CA ASP A 85 -30.56 15.34 -19.10
C ASP A 85 -32.06 14.99 -18.99
N LYS A 86 -32.93 15.86 -19.52
CA LYS A 86 -34.39 15.64 -19.39
C LYS A 86 -34.86 14.51 -20.31
N MET A 87 -34.45 14.52 -21.58
CA MET A 87 -35.00 13.62 -22.58
C MET A 87 -34.27 12.28 -22.54
N ARG A 88 -35.01 11.16 -22.53
CA ARG A 88 -34.45 9.78 -22.51
C ARG A 88 -33.68 9.38 -21.24
N THR A 89 -33.34 10.31 -20.34
CA THR A 89 -32.74 9.99 -19.02
C THR A 89 -33.75 10.08 -17.89
N LEU A 90 -34.40 11.24 -17.65
CA LEU A 90 -35.52 11.30 -16.69
C LEU A 90 -36.82 10.79 -17.30
N THR A 91 -37.06 11.12 -18.57
CA THR A 91 -38.26 10.66 -19.26
C THR A 91 -38.00 9.35 -19.96
N ILE A 92 -38.89 8.38 -19.74
CA ILE A 92 -39.06 7.27 -20.68
C ILE A 92 -39.48 7.95 -21.98
N ASN A 93 -38.84 7.62 -23.12
CA ASN A 93 -39.11 8.20 -24.44
C ASN A 93 -40.48 7.77 -25.00
N ARG A 94 -41.50 7.85 -24.16
CA ARG A 94 -42.89 7.51 -24.35
C ARG A 94 -43.70 8.66 -23.80
N MET A 95 -43.91 9.67 -24.64
CA MET A 95 -44.74 10.82 -24.29
C MET A 95 -46.20 10.37 -24.27
N VAL A 96 -46.79 10.35 -23.09
CA VAL A 96 -48.22 10.12 -22.88
C VAL A 96 -48.87 11.43 -22.46
N VAL A 97 -49.98 11.77 -23.10
CA VAL A 97 -50.78 12.93 -22.69
C VAL A 97 -51.54 12.51 -21.43
N GLN A 98 -51.12 13.03 -20.26
CA GLN A 98 -51.76 12.69 -18.98
C GLN A 98 -52.99 13.53 -18.66
N ALA A 99 -53.14 14.71 -19.27
CA ALA A 99 -54.30 15.56 -19.12
C ALA A 99 -54.60 16.31 -20.43
N TYR A 100 -55.86 16.30 -20.83
CA TYR A 100 -56.43 17.15 -21.87
C TYR A 100 -57.49 18.02 -21.18
N ILE A 101 -57.44 19.33 -21.42
CA ILE A 101 -58.42 20.33 -20.95
C ILE A 101 -59.30 20.73 -22.13
#